data_AF-A0A8I3MXH2-F1
#
_entry.id   AF-A0A8I3MXH2-F1
#
_cell.length_a   1.000
_cell.length_b   1.000
_cell.length_c   1.000
_cell.angle_alpha   90.00
_cell.angle_beta   90.00
_cell.angle_gamma   90.00
#
_symmetry.space_group_name_H-M   'P 1'
#
loop_
_entity.id
_entity.type
_entity.pdbx_description
1 polymer ?
#
loop_
_entity_poly.entity_id
_entity_poly.type
_entity_poly.pdbx_seq_one_letter_code
_entity_poly.pdbx_strand_id
1 'polypeptide(L)'
;MLQASLHPSIPRPRGTRAQKAALVLLAVSLGALWGLGELPEHILQWLVLHLASLQLGLLFKGVCYLTEELCHLHSRYQGSYWRATRACLGCPIRCGALLLLSCYFYGSLPNIAGLPFTWMLALLGLSQALNILLELQGLAPAEVSAVCEKRNFNVAHGLAWSYFIGYLRLILPGLPARIQHYNNMLQGIGSHRLHILFPLDCGVPDDLSVVDPNIRFLYELPQQSANRAGIKRRVYTNSVYELLEKGQPNLQRAAASPCHRRFSGTCGRRKGRLLWAAW
;
A
#
# COMPACT_ATOMS: atom_id res chain seq x y z
N MET A 1 -10.21 -20.90 -26.88
CA MET A 1 -10.71 -21.13 -25.51
C MET A 1 -11.83 -20.12 -25.23
N LEU A 2 -13.09 -20.56 -25.32
CA LEU A 2 -14.25 -19.73 -25.01
C LEU A 2 -14.37 -19.57 -23.48
N GLN A 3 -14.15 -18.36 -22.97
CA GLN A 3 -14.67 -17.99 -21.66
C GLN A 3 -16.20 -17.91 -21.79
N ALA A 4 -16.91 -18.88 -21.24
CA ALA A 4 -18.37 -18.81 -21.09
C ALA A 4 -18.70 -17.57 -20.25
N SER A 5 -19.38 -16.59 -20.86
CA SER A 5 -19.77 -15.36 -20.17
C SER A 5 -20.91 -15.67 -19.20
N LEU A 6 -20.62 -15.72 -17.90
CA LEU A 6 -21.62 -15.97 -16.85
C LEU A 6 -22.81 -14.98 -16.91
N HIS A 7 -22.55 -13.70 -17.20
CA HIS A 7 -23.59 -12.69 -17.36
C HIS A 7 -23.05 -11.51 -18.19
N PRO A 8 -23.86 -10.90 -19.10
CA PRO A 8 -23.41 -9.82 -19.98
C PRO A 8 -22.96 -8.55 -19.23
N SER A 9 -23.46 -8.31 -18.02
CA SER A 9 -23.05 -7.17 -17.19
C SER A 9 -21.73 -7.36 -16.45
N ILE A 10 -21.13 -8.56 -16.48
CA ILE A 10 -19.83 -8.79 -15.85
C ILE A 10 -18.74 -8.22 -16.76
N PRO A 11 -17.94 -7.25 -16.27
CA PRO A 11 -16.91 -6.62 -17.09
C PRO A 11 -15.85 -7.65 -17.51
N ARG A 12 -15.44 -7.59 -18.77
CA ARG A 12 -14.32 -8.39 -19.29
C ARG A 12 -12.99 -7.77 -18.85
N PRO A 13 -11.92 -8.58 -18.72
CA PRO A 13 -10.60 -8.04 -18.44
C PRO A 13 -10.17 -7.06 -19.53
N ARG A 14 -9.49 -5.99 -19.12
CA ARG A 14 -8.99 -4.95 -20.04
C ARG A 14 -7.95 -5.53 -21.00
N GLY A 15 -8.08 -5.22 -22.29
CA GLY A 15 -7.19 -5.68 -23.35
C GLY A 15 -6.17 -4.63 -23.82
N THR A 16 -5.47 -4.92 -24.92
CA THR A 16 -4.37 -4.08 -25.47
C THR A 16 -4.81 -2.99 -26.45
N ARG A 17 -6.11 -2.66 -26.49
CA ARG A 17 -6.67 -1.72 -27.50
C ARG A 17 -6.07 -0.32 -27.40
N ALA A 18 -5.82 0.19 -26.19
CA ALA A 18 -5.21 1.50 -25.98
C ALA A 18 -3.80 1.59 -26.60
N GLN A 19 -2.99 0.54 -26.46
CA GLN A 19 -1.64 0.49 -27.05
C GLN A 19 -1.70 0.48 -28.58
N LYS A 20 -2.64 -0.27 -29.16
CA LYS A 20 -2.84 -0.29 -30.62
C LYS A 20 -3.28 1.08 -31.15
N ALA A 21 -4.22 1.73 -30.48
CA ALA A 21 -4.67 3.07 -30.85
C ALA A 21 -3.53 4.10 -30.76
N ALA A 22 -2.72 4.05 -29.70
CA ALA A 22 -1.54 4.90 -29.56
C ALA A 22 -0.51 4.69 -30.68
N LEU A 23 -0.28 3.44 -31.10
CA LEU A 23 0.60 3.12 -32.23
C LEU A 23 0.08 3.72 -33.54
N VAL A 24 -1.23 3.62 -33.81
CA VAL A 24 -1.85 4.21 -35.00
C VAL A 24 -1.70 5.73 -35.00
N LEU A 25 -1.99 6.37 -33.86
CA LEU A 25 -1.81 7.82 -33.71
C LEU A 25 -0.36 8.26 -33.95
N LEU A 26 0.61 7.49 -33.45
CA LEU A 26 2.03 7.73 -33.67
C LEU A 26 2.42 7.59 -35.14
N ALA A 27 1.90 6.59 -35.85
CA ALA A 27 2.15 6.44 -37.28
C ALA A 27 1.56 7.60 -38.09
N VAL A 28 0.35 8.05 -37.75
CA VAL A 28 -0.31 9.20 -38.40
C VAL A 28 0.46 10.49 -38.16
N SER A 29 0.92 10.75 -36.92
CA SER A 29 1.68 11.96 -36.60
C SER A 29 3.05 11.99 -37.29
N LEU A 30 3.73 10.85 -37.38
CA LEU A 30 4.97 10.73 -38.15
C LEU A 30 4.75 10.97 -39.65
N GLY A 31 3.68 10.42 -40.22
CA GLY A 31 3.31 10.67 -41.62
C GLY A 31 3.00 12.14 -41.91
N ALA A 32 2.32 12.83 -40.98
CA ALA A 32 2.05 14.26 -41.08
C ALA A 32 3.36 15.08 -41.03
N LEU A 33 4.25 14.79 -40.07
CA LEU A 33 5.56 15.44 -39.96
C LEU A 33 6.41 15.26 -41.22
N TRP A 34 6.37 14.07 -41.82
CA TRP A 34 7.04 13.81 -43.10
C TRP A 34 6.50 14.67 -44.24
N GLY A 35 5.17 14.89 -44.29
CA GLY A 35 4.52 15.72 -45.29
C GLY A 35 4.79 17.22 -45.17
N LEU A 36 5.17 17.71 -43.98
CA LEU A 36 5.49 19.12 -43.73
C LEU A 36 6.89 19.54 -44.22
N GLY A 37 7.78 18.59 -44.56
CA GLY A 37 9.06 18.89 -45.21
C GLY A 37 10.12 19.58 -44.35
N GLU A 38 9.94 19.61 -43.02
CA GLU A 38 10.89 20.19 -42.06
C GLU A 38 12.20 19.40 -41.98
N LEU A 39 13.32 20.08 -41.67
CA LEU A 39 14.64 19.45 -41.64
C LEU A 39 14.73 18.41 -40.49
N PRO A 40 15.09 17.14 -40.75
CA PRO A 40 15.08 16.07 -39.74
C PRO A 40 15.93 16.35 -38.50
N GLU A 41 17.01 17.12 -38.66
CA GLU A 41 17.93 17.46 -37.58
C GLU A 41 17.27 18.31 -36.49
N HIS A 42 16.46 19.30 -36.87
CA HIS A 42 15.74 20.16 -35.93
C HIS A 42 14.66 19.38 -35.18
N ILE A 43 13.91 18.53 -35.89
CA ILE A 43 12.87 17.68 -35.29
C ILE A 43 13.51 16.75 -34.24
N LEU A 44 14.64 16.14 -34.58
CA LEU A 44 15.36 15.22 -33.68
C LEU A 44 15.87 15.95 -32.43
N GLN A 45 16.45 17.15 -32.58
CA GLN A 45 16.91 17.97 -31.46
C GLN A 45 15.78 18.29 -30.47
N TRP A 46 14.65 18.80 -30.97
CA TRP A 46 13.49 19.12 -30.14
C TRP A 46 12.89 17.89 -29.48
N LEU A 47 12.82 16.76 -30.19
CA LEU A 47 12.35 15.50 -29.65
C LEU A 47 13.25 15.00 -28.51
N VAL A 48 14.57 15.04 -28.69
CA VAL A 48 15.54 14.64 -27.66
C VAL A 48 15.40 15.52 -26.42
N LEU A 49 15.31 16.85 -26.59
CA LEU A 49 15.10 17.78 -25.48
C LEU A 49 13.79 17.52 -24.74
N HIS A 50 12.70 17.30 -25.48
CA HIS A 50 11.41 16.97 -24.90
C HIS A 50 11.46 15.67 -24.11
N LEU A 51 12.00 14.59 -24.69
CA LEU A 51 12.17 13.31 -24.00
C LEU A 51 13.06 13.43 -22.76
N ALA A 52 14.18 14.17 -22.85
CA ALA A 52 15.07 14.43 -21.72
C ALA A 52 14.33 15.13 -20.57
N SER A 53 13.54 16.16 -20.90
CA SER A 53 12.75 16.90 -19.92
C SER A 53 11.70 16.04 -19.22
N LEU A 54 11.05 15.12 -19.96
CA LEU A 54 10.11 14.15 -19.40
C LEU A 54 10.81 13.18 -18.43
N GLN A 55 11.98 12.64 -18.81
CA GLN A 55 12.73 11.74 -17.94
C GLN A 55 13.20 12.43 -16.67
N LEU A 56 13.70 13.66 -16.80
CA LEU A 56 14.15 14.45 -15.65
C LEU A 56 12.97 14.83 -14.73
N GLY A 57 11.79 15.10 -15.29
CA GLY A 57 10.57 15.30 -14.51
C GLY A 57 10.14 14.07 -13.71
N LEU A 58 10.21 12.87 -14.31
CA LEU A 58 9.94 11.61 -13.60
C LEU A 58 10.94 11.38 -12.46
N LEU A 59 12.20 11.74 -12.65
CA LEU A 59 13.22 11.66 -11.61
C LEU A 59 12.95 12.64 -10.47
N PHE A 60 12.62 13.90 -10.77
CA PHE A 60 12.25 14.88 -9.75
C PHE A 60 11.06 14.39 -8.92
N LYS A 61 10.00 13.89 -9.57
CA LYS A 61 8.86 13.30 -8.89
C LYS A 61 9.26 12.11 -8.01
N GLY A 62 10.12 11.22 -8.52
CA GLY A 62 10.66 10.09 -7.77
C GLY A 62 11.48 10.51 -6.54
N VAL A 63 12.28 11.57 -6.66
CA VAL A 63 13.04 12.15 -5.54
C VAL A 63 12.09 12.78 -4.51
N CYS A 64 11.07 13.52 -4.93
CA CYS A 64 10.06 14.09 -4.04
C CYS A 64 9.37 12.98 -3.22
N TYR A 65 8.88 11.92 -3.86
CA TYR A 65 8.30 10.79 -3.12
C TYR A 65 9.30 10.04 -2.26
N LEU A 66 10.56 9.94 -2.69
CA LEU A 66 11.60 9.34 -1.86
C LEU A 66 11.79 10.11 -0.55
N THR A 67 11.67 11.45 -0.55
CA THR A 67 11.78 12.22 0.70
C THR A 67 10.74 11.82 1.74
N GLU A 68 9.51 11.53 1.29
CA GLU A 68 8.44 11.03 2.15
C GLU A 68 8.67 9.57 2.57
N GLU A 69 9.02 8.69 1.62
CA GLU A 69 9.24 7.26 1.90
C GLU A 69 10.45 7.00 2.81
N LEU A 70 11.43 7.91 2.87
CA LEU A 70 12.55 7.84 3.81
C LEU A 70 12.09 7.91 5.28
N CYS A 71 10.96 8.57 5.58
CA CYS A 71 10.37 8.55 6.92
C CYS A 71 9.83 7.16 7.31
N HIS A 72 9.54 6.31 6.33
CA HIS A 72 9.00 4.96 6.50
C HIS A 72 10.02 3.85 6.20
N LEU A 73 11.31 4.20 6.20
CA LEU A 73 12.40 3.28 5.86
C LEU A 73 12.43 2.03 6.74
N HIS A 74 12.23 2.18 8.06
CA HIS A 74 12.26 1.03 8.97
C HIS A 74 10.98 0.20 8.91
N SER A 75 9.80 0.83 8.87
CA SER A 75 8.51 0.14 8.90
C SER A 75 8.14 -0.54 7.59
N ARG A 76 8.48 0.05 6.44
CA ARG A 76 8.08 -0.43 5.10
C ARG A 76 9.20 -1.13 4.33
N TYR A 77 10.45 -0.69 4.49
CA TYR A 77 11.59 -1.20 3.70
C TYR A 77 12.63 -1.96 4.54
N GLN A 78 12.32 -2.31 5.80
CA GLN A 78 13.20 -3.06 6.69
C GLN A 78 14.59 -2.40 6.86
N GLY A 79 14.65 -1.07 6.83
CA GLY A 79 15.91 -0.33 6.95
C GLY A 79 16.75 -0.22 5.68
N SER A 80 16.29 -0.73 4.53
CA SER A 80 17.07 -0.75 3.29
C SER A 80 16.80 0.47 2.40
N TYR A 81 17.81 1.34 2.26
CA TYR A 81 17.77 2.50 1.37
C TYR A 81 17.58 2.11 -0.10
N TRP A 82 18.26 1.05 -0.56
CA TRP A 82 18.17 0.60 -1.95
C TRP A 82 16.77 0.09 -2.32
N ARG A 83 16.07 -0.55 -1.37
CA ARG A 83 14.68 -0.99 -1.60
C ARG A 83 13.74 0.21 -1.72
N ALA A 84 13.92 1.23 -0.89
CA ALA A 84 13.14 2.47 -0.95
C ALA A 84 13.40 3.24 -2.27
N THR A 85 14.67 3.42 -2.66
CA THR A 85 15.01 4.10 -3.92
C THR A 85 14.46 3.35 -5.13
N ARG A 86 14.57 2.02 -5.16
CA ARG A 86 14.02 1.18 -6.23
C ARG A 86 12.49 1.22 -6.26
N ALA A 87 11.82 1.33 -5.11
CA ALA A 87 10.37 1.46 -5.06
C ALA A 87 9.89 2.80 -5.61
N CYS A 88 10.59 3.91 -5.30
CA CYS A 88 10.20 5.25 -5.74
C CYS A 88 10.60 5.56 -7.20
N LEU A 89 11.81 5.15 -7.62
CA LEU A 89 12.34 5.43 -8.97
C LEU A 89 12.08 4.29 -9.97
N GLY A 90 11.53 3.16 -9.52
CA GLY A 90 11.30 1.98 -10.35
C GLY A 90 12.61 1.32 -10.79
N CYS A 91 12.99 1.52 -12.05
CA CYS A 91 14.26 1.01 -12.58
C CYS A 91 15.23 2.18 -12.82
N PRO A 92 16.05 2.56 -11.82
CA PRO A 92 16.91 3.74 -11.92
C PRO A 92 17.94 3.61 -13.05
N ILE A 93 18.35 2.38 -13.39
CA ILE A 93 19.28 2.09 -14.49
C ILE A 93 18.69 2.52 -15.84
N ARG A 94 17.40 2.24 -16.08
CA ARG A 94 16.72 2.63 -17.33
C ARG A 94 16.64 4.15 -17.44
N CYS A 95 16.27 4.84 -16.37
CA CYS A 95 16.22 6.29 -16.34
C CYS A 95 17.60 6.91 -16.56
N GLY A 96 18.64 6.38 -15.91
CA GLY A 96 20.02 6.82 -16.07
C GLY A 96 20.53 6.61 -17.50
N ALA A 97 20.27 5.46 -18.11
CA ALA A 97 20.64 5.18 -19.49
C ALA A 97 19.96 6.13 -20.48
N LEU A 98 18.65 6.40 -20.30
CA LEU A 98 17.91 7.35 -21.13
C LEU A 98 18.43 8.79 -20.98
N LEU A 99 18.77 9.21 -19.75
CA LEU A 99 19.40 10.50 -19.52
C LEU A 99 20.76 10.61 -20.21
N LEU A 100 21.63 9.62 -20.05
CA LEU A 100 22.94 9.60 -20.70
C LEU A 100 22.83 9.66 -22.22
N LEU A 101 21.89 8.91 -22.79
CA LEU A 101 21.59 8.94 -24.21
C LEU A 101 21.13 10.34 -24.65
N SER A 102 20.26 10.98 -23.85
CA SER A 102 19.80 12.34 -24.16
C SER A 102 20.91 13.39 -24.09
N CYS A 103 21.83 13.27 -23.12
CA CYS A 103 23.01 14.13 -23.01
C CYS A 103 23.96 13.94 -24.21
N TYR A 104 24.16 12.70 -24.64
CA TYR A 104 24.99 12.37 -25.80
C TYR A 104 24.44 13.00 -27.08
N PHE A 105 23.13 12.86 -27.35
CA PHE A 105 22.50 13.46 -28.52
C PHE A 105 22.49 14.99 -28.45
N TYR A 106 22.27 15.57 -27.27
CA TYR A 106 22.33 17.02 -27.09
C TYR A 106 23.73 17.60 -27.39
N GLY A 107 24.80 16.94 -26.94
CA GLY A 107 26.17 17.38 -27.20
C GLY A 107 26.66 17.14 -28.63
N SER A 108 26.07 16.18 -29.33
CA SER A 108 26.44 15.81 -30.71
C SER A 108 25.71 16.66 -31.77
N LEU A 109 24.60 17.30 -31.40
CA LEU A 109 23.76 18.10 -32.31
C LEU A 109 24.10 19.60 -32.18
N PRO A 110 24.12 20.36 -33.29
CA PRO A 110 24.51 21.78 -33.27
C PRO A 110 23.54 22.61 -32.42
N ASN A 111 24.08 23.35 -31.44
CA ASN A 111 23.31 24.24 -30.56
C ASN A 111 22.89 25.51 -31.33
N ILE A 112 21.73 25.47 -31.97
CA ILE A 112 21.23 26.56 -32.83
C ILE A 112 20.57 27.69 -32.01
N ALA A 113 20.06 27.38 -30.81
CA ALA A 113 19.20 28.32 -30.07
C ALA A 113 19.95 29.28 -29.14
N GLY A 114 21.24 29.04 -28.84
CA GLY A 114 22.06 29.91 -27.98
C GLY A 114 21.54 30.08 -26.53
N LEU A 115 20.45 29.42 -26.16
CA LEU A 115 19.85 29.52 -24.83
C LEU A 115 20.71 28.75 -23.81
N PRO A 116 21.02 29.34 -22.64
CA PRO A 116 21.79 28.67 -21.62
C PRO A 116 21.01 27.48 -21.06
N PHE A 117 21.62 26.29 -21.11
CA PHE A 117 21.08 25.03 -20.58
C PHE A 117 20.61 25.13 -19.12
N THR A 118 21.27 25.96 -18.32
CA THR A 118 20.92 26.23 -16.91
C THR A 118 19.53 26.83 -16.75
N TRP A 119 19.09 27.68 -17.68
CA TRP A 119 17.77 28.32 -17.63
C TRP A 119 16.66 27.33 -18.00
N MET A 120 16.92 26.45 -18.97
CA MET A 120 15.99 25.36 -19.32
C MET A 120 15.80 24.40 -18.13
N LEU A 121 16.89 24.05 -17.42
CA LEU A 121 16.81 23.23 -16.21
C LEU A 121 16.01 23.91 -15.09
N ALA A 122 16.20 25.23 -14.89
CA ALA A 122 15.47 25.99 -13.89
C ALA A 122 13.96 26.04 -14.20
N LEU A 123 13.59 26.33 -15.45
CA LEU A 123 12.20 26.33 -15.91
C LEU A 123 11.56 24.95 -15.81
N LEU A 124 12.32 23.90 -16.16
CA LEU A 124 11.86 22.54 -16.02
C LEU A 124 11.61 22.19 -14.54
N GLY A 125 12.54 22.51 -13.65
CA GLY A 125 12.37 22.32 -12.20
C GLY A 125 11.13 23.03 -11.68
N LEU A 126 10.92 24.28 -12.08
CA LEU A 126 9.72 25.05 -11.72
C LEU A 126 8.44 24.40 -12.25
N SER A 127 8.42 23.97 -13.52
CA SER A 127 7.25 23.32 -14.12
C SER A 127 6.88 22.01 -13.43
N GLN A 128 7.87 21.20 -13.03
CA GLN A 128 7.64 19.94 -12.35
C GLN A 128 7.21 20.15 -10.90
N ALA A 129 7.80 21.13 -10.21
CA ALA A 129 7.35 21.53 -8.88
C ALA A 129 5.89 21.99 -8.90
N LEU A 130 5.48 22.80 -9.88
CA LEU A 130 4.09 23.20 -10.07
C LEU A 130 3.18 22.00 -10.38
N ASN A 131 3.59 21.09 -11.25
CA ASN A 131 2.82 19.88 -11.55
C ASN A 131 2.57 19.01 -10.32
N ILE A 132 3.56 18.92 -9.42
CA ILE A 132 3.43 18.16 -8.17
C ILE A 132 2.53 18.92 -7.19
N LEU A 133 2.75 20.23 -7.01
CA LEU A 133 2.01 21.06 -6.06
C LEU A 133 0.52 21.20 -6.42
N LEU A 134 0.22 21.27 -7.72
CA LEU A 134 -1.14 21.37 -8.26
C LEU A 134 -1.77 19.99 -8.53
N GLU A 135 -1.07 18.88 -8.22
CA GLU A 135 -1.53 17.51 -8.43
C GLU A 135 -2.01 17.20 -9.87
N LEU A 136 -1.45 17.89 -10.87
CA LEU A 136 -1.87 17.79 -12.28
C LEU A 136 -1.62 16.40 -12.90
N GLN A 137 -0.84 15.55 -12.22
CA GLN A 137 -0.51 14.19 -12.66
C GLN A 137 -1.17 13.10 -11.80
N GLY A 138 -2.32 13.41 -11.18
CA GLY A 138 -3.15 12.40 -10.53
C GLY A 138 -3.61 11.33 -11.52
N LEU A 139 -3.67 10.07 -11.07
CA LEU A 139 -4.17 8.98 -11.92
C LEU A 139 -5.66 9.15 -12.15
N ALA A 140 -6.11 8.94 -13.39
CA ALA A 140 -7.53 8.93 -13.69
C ALA A 140 -8.22 7.73 -13.00
N PRO A 141 -9.52 7.81 -12.65
CA PRO A 141 -10.24 6.69 -12.03
C PRO A 141 -10.15 5.38 -12.82
N ALA A 142 -10.11 5.48 -14.15
CA ALA A 142 -9.93 4.33 -15.03
C ALA A 142 -8.54 3.69 -14.90
N GLU A 143 -7.49 4.45 -14.62
CA GLU A 143 -6.13 3.95 -14.41
C GLU A 143 -6.00 3.30 -13.03
N VAL A 144 -6.59 3.92 -11.99
CA VAL A 144 -6.66 3.35 -10.64
C VAL A 144 -7.37 2.00 -10.67
N SER A 145 -8.55 1.90 -11.31
CA SER A 145 -9.26 0.63 -11.48
C SER A 145 -8.42 -0.41 -12.24
N ALA A 146 -7.68 -0.02 -13.27
CA ALA A 146 -6.79 -0.94 -13.98
C ALA A 146 -5.67 -1.49 -13.07
N VAL A 147 -5.10 -0.66 -12.19
CA VAL A 147 -4.09 -1.08 -11.22
C VAL A 147 -4.69 -2.06 -10.20
N CYS A 148 -5.87 -1.73 -9.65
CA CYS A 148 -6.58 -2.56 -8.69
C CYS A 148 -6.98 -3.93 -9.27
N GLU A 149 -7.53 -3.96 -10.48
CA GLU A 149 -7.92 -5.19 -11.19
C GLU A 149 -6.70 -6.05 -11.54
N LYS A 150 -5.63 -5.43 -12.07
CA LYS A 150 -4.43 -6.17 -12.49
C LYS A 150 -3.69 -6.83 -11.33
N ARG A 151 -3.70 -6.21 -10.15
CA ARG A 151 -2.96 -6.69 -8.97
C ARG A 151 -3.86 -7.30 -7.89
N ASN A 152 -5.16 -7.45 -8.14
CA ASN A 152 -6.14 -8.00 -7.21
C ASN A 152 -6.10 -7.34 -5.81
N PHE A 153 -5.91 -6.02 -5.75
CA PHE A 153 -5.70 -5.31 -4.47
C PHE A 153 -6.93 -5.22 -3.57
N ASN A 154 -8.11 -5.60 -4.06
CA ASN A 154 -9.36 -5.43 -3.35
C ASN A 154 -9.66 -6.55 -2.34
N VAL A 155 -8.86 -7.62 -2.30
CA VAL A 155 -9.12 -8.79 -1.43
C VAL A 155 -9.05 -8.42 0.05
N ALA A 156 -8.03 -7.67 0.49
CA ALA A 156 -7.85 -7.32 1.89
C ALA A 156 -9.04 -6.52 2.45
N HIS A 157 -9.55 -5.55 1.68
CA HIS A 157 -10.74 -4.79 2.05
C HIS A 157 -11.98 -5.69 2.13
N GLY A 158 -12.18 -6.58 1.15
CA GLY A 158 -13.29 -7.53 1.15
C GLY A 158 -13.27 -8.46 2.37
N LEU A 159 -12.10 -9.00 2.72
CA LEU A 159 -11.93 -9.85 3.90
C LEU A 159 -12.19 -9.09 5.20
N ALA A 160 -11.67 -7.87 5.33
CA ALA A 160 -11.90 -7.03 6.52
C ALA A 160 -13.40 -6.72 6.71
N TRP A 161 -14.09 -6.33 5.63
CA TRP A 161 -15.53 -6.08 5.66
C TRP A 161 -16.34 -7.34 5.98
N SER A 162 -15.97 -8.47 5.37
CA SER A 162 -16.61 -9.76 5.62
C SER A 162 -16.47 -10.17 7.09
N TYR A 163 -15.26 -10.07 7.67
CA TYR A 163 -15.03 -10.40 9.08
C TYR A 163 -15.76 -9.45 10.02
N PHE A 164 -15.78 -8.15 9.72
CA PHE A 164 -16.49 -7.16 10.53
C PHE A 164 -18.01 -7.41 10.54
N ILE A 165 -18.63 -7.51 9.37
CA ILE A 165 -20.09 -7.67 9.26
C ILE A 165 -20.53 -9.09 9.63
N GLY A 166 -19.78 -10.09 9.20
CA GLY A 166 -20.11 -11.51 9.37
C GLY A 166 -19.81 -12.09 10.74
N TYR A 167 -18.95 -11.43 11.54
CA TYR A 167 -18.57 -11.91 12.87
C TYR A 167 -18.57 -10.81 13.94
N LEU A 168 -17.73 -9.78 13.81
CA LEU A 168 -17.53 -8.80 14.90
C LEU A 168 -18.82 -8.04 15.26
N ARG A 169 -19.57 -7.57 14.27
CA ARG A 169 -20.84 -6.86 14.48
C ARG A 169 -21.89 -7.71 15.20
N LEU A 170 -21.77 -9.03 15.11
CA LEU A 170 -22.71 -9.97 15.72
C LEU A 170 -22.34 -10.31 17.17
N ILE A 171 -21.04 -10.49 17.43
CA ILE A 171 -20.56 -11.03 18.70
C ILE A 171 -20.26 -9.96 19.74
N LEU A 172 -19.77 -8.79 19.30
CA LEU A 172 -19.33 -7.72 20.21
C LEU A 172 -20.45 -7.16 21.10
N PRO A 173 -21.70 -6.93 20.63
CA PRO A 173 -22.74 -6.36 21.48
C PRO A 173 -23.12 -7.25 22.68
N GLY A 174 -23.10 -8.57 22.51
CA GLY A 174 -23.45 -9.53 23.57
C GLY A 174 -22.26 -9.96 24.45
N LEU A 175 -21.04 -9.63 24.03
CA LEU A 175 -19.82 -10.08 24.70
C LEU A 175 -19.70 -9.61 26.17
N PRO A 176 -19.95 -8.33 26.52
CA PRO A 176 -19.81 -7.87 27.90
C PRO A 176 -20.74 -8.60 28.87
N ALA A 177 -21.99 -8.85 28.46
CA ALA A 177 -22.97 -9.58 29.25
C ALA A 177 -22.55 -11.04 29.48
N ARG A 178 -22.01 -11.70 28.45
CA ARG A 178 -21.49 -13.08 28.56
C ARG A 178 -20.29 -13.17 29.49
N ILE A 179 -19.39 -12.19 29.42
CA ILE A 179 -18.22 -12.10 30.32
C ILE A 179 -18.68 -11.82 31.77
N GLN A 180 -19.59 -10.87 31.99
CA GLN A 180 -20.09 -10.55 33.33
C GLN A 180 -20.80 -11.73 33.99
N HIS A 181 -21.66 -12.42 33.24
CA HIS A 181 -22.33 -13.62 33.73
C HIS A 181 -21.33 -14.67 34.24
N TYR A 182 -20.19 -14.79 33.56
CA TYR A 182 -19.17 -15.77 33.89
C TYR A 182 -18.19 -15.30 34.98
N ASN A 183 -17.77 -14.03 34.98
CA ASN A 183 -16.93 -13.45 36.04
C ASN A 183 -17.58 -13.55 37.42
N ASN A 184 -18.91 -13.39 37.48
CA ASN A 184 -19.67 -13.59 38.72
C ASN A 184 -19.58 -15.03 39.25
N MET A 185 -19.36 -16.03 38.39
CA MET A 185 -19.14 -17.42 38.80
C MET A 185 -17.70 -17.69 39.25
N LEU A 186 -16.70 -17.05 38.64
CA LEU A 186 -15.28 -17.36 38.88
C LEU A 186 -14.55 -16.39 39.83
N GLN A 187 -15.21 -15.37 40.38
CA GLN A 187 -14.59 -14.36 41.27
C GLN A 187 -13.32 -13.69 40.68
N GLY A 188 -13.16 -13.72 39.35
CA GLY A 188 -11.96 -13.29 38.65
C GLY A 188 -12.12 -11.91 37.99
N ILE A 189 -11.09 -11.08 38.11
CA ILE A 189 -10.97 -9.78 37.42
C ILE A 189 -10.37 -10.03 36.03
N GLY A 190 -11.16 -10.63 35.13
CA GLY A 190 -10.76 -10.86 33.74
C GLY A 190 -10.87 -9.61 32.86
N SER A 191 -10.10 -9.55 31.78
CA SER A 191 -10.26 -8.53 30.73
C SER A 191 -11.65 -8.63 30.08
N HIS A 192 -12.37 -7.51 29.97
CA HIS A 192 -13.67 -7.44 29.29
C HIS A 192 -13.56 -7.23 27.78
N ARG A 193 -12.40 -7.53 27.18
CA ARG A 193 -12.10 -7.27 25.76
C ARG A 193 -11.84 -8.57 25.00
N LEU A 194 -12.29 -8.61 23.74
CA LEU A 194 -11.91 -9.66 22.80
C LEU A 194 -10.53 -9.33 22.21
N HIS A 195 -9.55 -10.18 22.48
CA HIS A 195 -8.23 -10.10 21.87
C HIS A 195 -8.20 -10.94 20.59
N ILE A 196 -7.83 -10.33 19.47
CA ILE A 196 -7.76 -10.98 18.15
C ILE A 196 -6.30 -10.98 17.72
N LEU A 197 -5.78 -12.16 17.40
CA LEU A 197 -4.41 -12.35 16.95
C LEU A 197 -4.34 -12.15 15.43
N PHE A 198 -3.41 -11.31 14.97
CA PHE A 198 -3.14 -11.06 13.56
C PHE A 198 -1.67 -11.38 13.25
N PRO A 199 -1.33 -12.68 13.05
CA PRO A 199 0.02 -13.08 12.72
C PRO A 199 0.37 -12.59 11.31
N LEU A 200 1.44 -11.81 11.17
CA LEU A 200 1.80 -11.14 9.90
C LEU A 200 2.38 -12.11 8.86
N ASP A 201 2.82 -13.29 9.30
CA ASP A 201 3.22 -14.42 8.46
C ASP A 201 2.02 -15.22 7.92
N CYS A 202 0.80 -14.87 8.35
CA CYS A 202 -0.46 -15.55 7.99
C CYS A 202 -0.54 -17.02 8.44
N GLY A 203 0.39 -17.48 9.29
CA GLY A 203 0.35 -18.80 9.90
C GLY A 203 -0.65 -18.83 11.05
N VAL A 204 -1.77 -19.54 10.88
CA VAL A 204 -2.80 -19.67 11.93
C VAL A 204 -2.84 -21.14 12.37
N PRO A 205 -2.27 -21.49 13.52
CA PRO A 205 -2.37 -22.83 14.08
C PRO A 205 -3.74 -23.06 14.72
N ASP A 206 -4.17 -24.32 14.78
CA ASP A 206 -5.45 -24.71 15.35
C ASP A 206 -5.47 -24.63 16.88
N ASP A 207 -4.31 -24.84 17.52
CA ASP A 207 -4.13 -24.79 18.97
C ASP A 207 -3.08 -23.76 19.37
N LEU A 208 -3.47 -22.82 20.25
CA LEU A 208 -2.58 -21.78 20.76
C LEU A 208 -1.54 -22.35 21.74
N SER A 209 -1.84 -23.44 22.44
CA SER A 209 -0.90 -24.07 23.38
C SER A 209 0.31 -24.70 22.68
N VAL A 210 0.21 -24.99 21.38
CA VAL A 210 1.34 -25.46 20.56
C VAL A 210 2.31 -24.32 20.23
N VAL A 211 1.79 -23.09 20.10
CA VAL A 211 2.61 -21.90 19.79
C VAL A 211 3.39 -21.45 21.01
N ASP A 212 2.73 -21.41 22.16
CA ASP A 212 3.33 -21.03 23.43
C ASP A 212 2.71 -21.84 24.58
N PRO A 213 3.50 -22.68 25.29
CA PRO A 213 2.99 -23.49 26.41
C PRO A 213 2.53 -22.65 27.62
N ASN A 214 2.85 -21.34 27.65
CA ASN A 214 2.36 -20.42 28.66
C ASN A 214 0.91 -19.99 28.41
N ILE A 215 0.35 -20.25 27.22
CA ILE A 215 -1.05 -20.01 26.89
C ILE A 215 -1.82 -21.30 27.14
N ARG A 216 -2.61 -21.33 28.22
CA ARG A 216 -3.39 -22.51 28.60
C ARG A 216 -4.87 -22.28 28.39
N PHE A 217 -5.51 -23.21 27.69
CA PHE A 217 -6.97 -23.21 27.59
C PHE A 217 -7.60 -23.37 28.98
N LEU A 218 -8.57 -22.53 29.29
CA LEU A 218 -9.26 -22.53 30.58
C LEU A 218 -10.69 -23.07 30.42
N TYR A 219 -11.50 -22.43 29.57
CA TYR A 219 -12.87 -22.86 29.27
C TYR A 219 -13.44 -22.13 28.05
N GLU A 220 -14.60 -22.58 27.56
CA GLU A 220 -15.39 -21.88 26.54
C GLU A 220 -16.38 -20.89 27.17
N LEU A 221 -16.46 -19.69 26.63
CA LEU A 221 -17.46 -18.68 27.02
C LEU A 221 -18.87 -19.14 26.57
N PRO A 222 -19.95 -18.89 27.35
CA PRO A 222 -21.29 -19.36 26.99
C PRO A 222 -21.66 -19.01 25.56
N GLN A 223 -22.15 -20.00 24.80
CA GLN A 223 -22.34 -19.88 23.36
C GLN A 223 -23.38 -18.82 23.00
N GLN A 224 -23.13 -18.07 21.92
CA GLN A 224 -24.12 -17.19 21.32
C GLN A 224 -24.70 -17.87 20.08
N SER A 225 -26.03 -17.98 19.99
CA SER A 225 -26.70 -18.55 18.81
C SER A 225 -27.57 -17.51 18.10
N ALA A 226 -27.58 -17.55 16.76
CA ALA A 226 -28.42 -16.67 15.95
C ALA A 226 -28.84 -17.34 14.64
N ASN A 227 -30.02 -16.99 14.13
CA ASN A 227 -30.46 -17.41 12.80
C ASN A 227 -29.83 -16.48 11.73
N ARG A 228 -29.08 -17.01 10.77
CA ARG A 228 -28.37 -16.22 9.75
C ARG A 228 -28.26 -16.95 8.43
N ALA A 229 -28.45 -16.23 7.32
CA ALA A 229 -28.25 -16.73 5.95
C ALA A 229 -28.94 -18.09 5.67
N GLY A 230 -30.16 -18.28 6.19
CA GLY A 230 -30.91 -19.53 6.07
C GLY A 230 -30.54 -20.61 7.09
N ILE A 231 -29.43 -20.46 7.84
CA ILE A 231 -29.03 -21.39 8.91
C ILE A 231 -29.73 -20.99 10.20
N LYS A 232 -30.53 -21.91 10.75
CA LYS A 232 -31.16 -21.76 12.07
C LYS A 232 -30.14 -22.08 13.16
N ARG A 233 -30.14 -21.30 14.25
CA ARG A 233 -29.32 -21.49 15.46
C ARG A 233 -27.82 -21.68 15.16
N ARG A 234 -27.25 -20.85 14.28
CA ARG A 234 -25.79 -20.82 14.08
C ARG A 234 -25.11 -20.43 15.39
N VAL A 235 -24.16 -21.25 15.82
CA VAL A 235 -23.44 -21.10 17.09
C VAL A 235 -22.12 -20.34 16.86
N TYR A 236 -21.81 -19.41 17.76
CA TYR A 236 -20.54 -18.70 17.85
C TYR A 236 -19.87 -19.06 19.17
N THR A 237 -18.64 -19.59 19.08
CA THR A 237 -17.82 -20.03 20.21
C THR A 237 -16.69 -19.04 20.48
N ASN A 238 -16.34 -18.88 21.75
CA ASN A 238 -15.17 -18.12 22.18
C ASN A 238 -14.47 -18.90 23.27
N SER A 239 -13.14 -18.97 23.22
CA SER A 239 -12.33 -19.65 24.23
C SER A 239 -11.66 -18.63 25.13
N VAL A 240 -11.57 -18.95 26.41
CA VAL A 240 -10.83 -18.19 27.42
C VAL A 240 -9.54 -18.93 27.73
N TYR A 241 -8.45 -18.17 27.75
CA TYR A 241 -7.10 -18.67 28.02
C TYR A 241 -6.52 -17.98 29.24
N GLU A 242 -5.74 -18.74 30.01
CA GLU A 242 -4.87 -18.25 31.06
C GLU A 242 -3.48 -18.00 30.50
N LEU A 243 -2.86 -16.89 30.91
CA LEU A 243 -1.51 -16.51 30.53
C LEU A 243 -0.57 -16.65 31.72
N LEU A 244 0.43 -17.50 31.59
CA LEU A 244 1.45 -17.74 32.61
C LEU A 244 2.68 -16.87 32.37
N GLU A 245 3.21 -16.27 33.43
CA GLU A 245 4.53 -15.62 33.43
C GLU A 245 5.44 -16.42 34.37
N LYS A 246 6.50 -17.05 33.84
CA LYS A 246 7.41 -17.93 34.61
C LYS A 246 6.70 -19.07 35.36
N GLY A 247 5.63 -19.62 34.78
CA GLY A 247 4.87 -20.72 35.37
C GLY A 247 3.86 -20.31 36.45
N GLN A 248 3.67 -19.01 36.70
CA GLN A 248 2.62 -18.49 37.59
C GLN A 248 1.58 -17.67 36.81
N PRO A 249 0.30 -17.72 37.18
CA PRO A 249 -0.74 -16.95 36.52
C PRO A 249 -0.57 -15.44 36.76
N ASN A 250 -0.56 -14.68 35.67
CA ASN A 250 -0.33 -13.24 35.70
C ASN A 250 -1.62 -12.47 36.04
N LEU A 251 -1.97 -12.40 37.33
CA LEU A 251 -3.19 -11.77 37.83
C LEU A 251 -3.21 -10.23 37.77
N GLN A 252 -2.10 -9.55 37.43
CA GLN A 252 -1.92 -8.12 37.76
C GLN A 252 -2.00 -7.12 36.60
N ARG A 253 -2.13 -7.51 35.32
CA ARG A 253 -2.05 -6.53 34.21
C ARG A 253 -3.39 -5.93 33.72
N ALA A 254 -4.55 -6.38 34.21
CA ALA A 254 -5.84 -5.84 33.73
C ALA A 254 -6.16 -4.41 34.24
N ALA A 255 -5.52 -3.93 35.31
CA ALA A 255 -5.80 -2.62 35.90
C ALA A 255 -4.90 -1.47 35.40
N ALA A 256 -3.82 -1.76 34.67
CA ALA A 256 -2.81 -0.78 34.28
C ALA A 256 -2.55 -0.81 32.77
N SER A 257 -3.52 -0.35 31.99
CA SER A 257 -3.25 0.16 30.64
C SER A 257 -4.10 1.40 30.43
N PRO A 258 -3.62 2.59 30.84
CA PRO A 258 -4.15 3.82 30.28
C PRO A 258 -3.94 3.71 28.77
N CYS A 259 -5.04 3.66 28.01
CA CYS A 259 -4.98 3.88 26.58
C CYS A 259 -4.32 5.24 26.36
N HIS A 260 -3.02 5.28 26.10
CA HIS A 260 -2.39 6.45 25.55
C HIS A 260 -2.93 6.59 24.13
N ARG A 261 -4.03 7.34 23.97
CA ARG A 261 -4.34 7.99 22.71
C ARG A 261 -3.14 8.88 22.40
N ARG A 262 -2.26 8.39 21.52
CA ARG A 262 -1.31 9.25 20.82
C ARG A 262 -1.59 9.12 19.32
N PHE A 263 -2.77 9.60 18.94
CA PHE A 263 -2.91 10.30 17.66
C PHE A 263 -2.39 11.72 17.91
N SER A 264 -1.13 11.94 17.59
CA SER A 264 -0.54 13.27 17.47
C SER A 264 0.46 13.16 16.32
N GLY A 265 0.02 13.60 15.15
CA GLY A 265 0.95 14.07 14.14
C GLY A 265 1.62 15.31 14.70
N THR A 266 2.94 15.27 14.81
CA THR A 266 3.83 16.43 14.69
C THR A 266 5.25 15.92 14.62
N CYS A 267 5.91 16.30 13.54
CA CYS A 267 7.34 16.19 13.29
C CYS A 267 8.12 16.78 14.48
N GLY A 268 9.11 16.04 14.98
CA GLY A 268 9.95 16.50 16.10
C GLY A 268 11.14 15.58 16.34
N ARG A 269 12.29 15.97 15.77
CA ARG A 269 13.62 15.42 16.07
C ARG A 269 13.82 15.21 17.59
N ARG A 270 14.24 14.01 18.00
CA ARG A 270 15.31 13.85 19.02
C ARG A 270 15.90 12.45 19.01
N LYS A 271 17.24 12.44 19.00
CA LYS A 271 18.13 11.29 19.18
C LYS A 271 17.89 10.63 20.55
N GLY A 272 17.99 9.31 20.59
CA GLY A 272 18.08 8.55 21.83
C GLY A 272 17.86 7.07 21.58
N ARG A 273 18.94 6.33 21.27
CA ARG A 273 18.95 4.87 21.28
C ARG A 273 18.68 4.39 22.70
N LEU A 274 17.62 3.62 22.89
CA LEU A 274 17.59 2.57 23.90
C LEU A 274 16.83 1.39 23.28
N LEU A 275 17.63 0.43 22.84
CA LEU A 275 17.20 -0.91 22.46
C LEU A 275 16.68 -1.62 23.71
N TRP A 276 15.41 -1.98 23.71
CA TRP A 276 14.91 -3.13 24.46
C TRP A 276 13.94 -3.87 23.55
N ALA A 277 14.47 -4.92 22.92
CA ALA A 277 13.68 -5.98 22.31
C ALA A 277 13.53 -7.07 23.37
N ALA A 278 12.29 -7.34 23.77
CA ALA A 278 11.93 -8.57 24.46
C ALA A 278 10.86 -9.23 23.60
N TRP A 279 11.10 -10.50 23.30
CA TRP A 279 10.29 -11.40 22.49
C TRP A 279 8.89 -11.60 23.08
#